data_AF-A0A1W9V9D0-F1
#
_entry.id   AF-A0A1W9V9D0-F1
#
_cell.length_a   1.000
_cell.length_b   1.000
_cell.length_c   1.000
_cell.angle_alpha   90.00
_cell.angle_beta   90.00
_cell.angle_gamma   90.00
#
_symmetry.space_group_name_H-M   'P 1'
#
loop_
_entity.id
_entity.type
_entity.pdbx_description
1 polymer ?
#
loop_
_entity_poly.entity_id
_entity_poly.type
_entity_poly.pdbx_seq_one_letter_code
_entity_poly.pdbx_strand_id
1 'polypeptide(L)'
;MKRKWSLLISLLLAQICLRAQSPEIPAPRPDDQLIYHENYTLSYNEEFEQADWVAYELTRQEVLGSEKRADNFRSDPLITSHSASLNDYRGSGYDRGHLAPAADMKFSPHAMSESFYLSNMSPQDPSFNRGIWKKLEALVRQWAYENKSIYVVTGPVLNKKDYIRIGANAVAVPEYYYKVILDMEEPGIKCIGFILPNKKSDFPPSSYALSVDDVEIMTGIDFFPALEDDLEIELEARFDKDLWNFESYQLPKGKAASTEQTMEGVEYWINSSNGTRHNPGCRYYGNTKNGYFTDKKEGDPCGLCGG
;
A
#
# COMPACT_ATOMS: atom_id res chain seq x y z
N MET A 1 -8.26 -60.68 -19.75
CA MET A 1 -8.02 -59.82 -18.56
C MET A 1 -7.34 -58.54 -19.03
N LYS A 2 -8.08 -57.43 -19.11
CA LYS A 2 -7.60 -56.11 -19.56
C LYS A 2 -7.04 -55.36 -18.35
N ARG A 3 -5.76 -54.96 -18.38
CA ARG A 3 -5.18 -54.05 -17.37
C ARG A 3 -5.24 -52.61 -17.92
N LYS A 4 -6.11 -51.80 -17.31
CA LYS A 4 -6.18 -50.34 -17.46
C LYS A 4 -5.12 -49.73 -16.55
N TRP A 5 -4.03 -49.19 -17.10
CA TRP A 5 -3.07 -48.35 -16.38
C TRP A 5 -2.68 -47.20 -17.31
N SER A 6 -3.51 -46.16 -17.36
CA SER A 6 -3.20 -44.83 -17.92
C SER A 6 -4.29 -43.86 -17.46
N LEU A 7 -4.25 -43.43 -16.20
CA LEU A 7 -5.06 -42.33 -15.67
C LEU A 7 -4.61 -42.00 -14.23
N LEU A 8 -3.32 -41.73 -14.04
CA LEU A 8 -2.79 -41.23 -12.76
C LEU A 8 -1.59 -40.28 -12.98
N ILE A 9 -1.55 -39.60 -14.13
CA ILE A 9 -0.61 -38.50 -14.43
C ILE A 9 -1.42 -37.37 -15.05
N SER A 10 -2.38 -36.83 -14.30
CA SER A 10 -3.04 -35.56 -14.64
C SER A 10 -3.67 -34.86 -13.42
N LEU A 11 -3.26 -35.24 -12.20
CA LEU A 11 -3.86 -34.77 -10.95
C LEU A 11 -2.80 -34.27 -9.95
N LEU A 12 -1.60 -33.93 -10.44
CA LEU A 12 -0.51 -33.36 -9.64
C LEU A 12 -0.02 -32.01 -10.20
N LEU A 13 -0.87 -31.33 -10.97
CA LEU A 13 -0.65 -29.98 -11.52
C LEU A 13 -1.89 -29.07 -11.38
N ALA A 14 -2.79 -29.38 -10.43
CA ALA A 14 -4.03 -28.63 -10.21
C ALA A 14 -4.31 -28.40 -8.72
N GLN A 15 -3.26 -28.22 -7.92
CA GLN A 15 -3.34 -27.75 -6.53
C GLN A 15 -2.27 -26.68 -6.28
N ILE A 16 -2.10 -25.73 -7.20
CA ILE A 16 -1.65 -24.40 -6.76
C ILE A 16 -2.94 -23.74 -6.30
N CYS A 17 -3.15 -23.81 -4.99
CA CYS A 17 -4.26 -23.17 -4.32
C CYS A 17 -4.41 -21.74 -4.84
N LEU A 18 -5.61 -21.41 -5.31
CA LEU A 18 -6.15 -20.08 -5.08
C LEU A 18 -6.16 -19.88 -3.56
N ARG A 19 -5.03 -19.47 -2.97
CA ARG A 19 -5.07 -18.65 -1.77
C ARG A 19 -5.30 -17.25 -2.32
N ALA A 20 -6.51 -16.74 -2.14
CA ALA A 20 -6.63 -15.31 -1.95
C ALA A 20 -5.78 -15.04 -0.70
N GLN A 21 -4.51 -14.68 -0.91
CA GLN A 21 -3.59 -14.37 0.15
C GLN A 21 -4.26 -13.20 0.88
N SER A 22 -4.62 -13.43 2.14
CA SER A 22 -5.13 -12.35 2.97
C SER A 22 -4.05 -11.27 2.97
N PRO A 23 -4.39 -9.96 3.00
CA PRO A 23 -3.37 -8.93 2.96
C PRO A 23 -2.32 -9.24 4.02
N GLU A 24 -1.04 -9.26 3.63
CA GLU A 24 0.08 -9.47 4.55
C GLU A 24 0.06 -8.32 5.56
N ILE A 25 -0.50 -8.61 6.74
CA ILE A 25 -0.52 -7.71 7.89
C ILE A 25 0.25 -8.37 9.03
N PRO A 26 0.91 -7.59 9.89
CA PRO A 26 1.63 -8.12 11.04
C PRO A 26 0.75 -8.96 11.97
N ALA A 27 1.37 -9.88 12.71
CA ALA A 27 0.68 -10.73 13.67
C ALA A 27 -0.04 -9.87 14.73
N PRO A 28 -1.37 -10.05 14.89
CA PRO A 28 -2.11 -9.26 15.86
C PRO A 28 -1.75 -9.67 17.29
N ARG A 29 -1.54 -8.70 18.16
CA ARG A 29 -1.40 -8.92 19.61
C ARG A 29 -2.78 -8.86 20.29
N PRO A 30 -2.94 -9.47 21.48
CA PRO A 30 -4.26 -9.57 22.14
C PRO A 30 -4.99 -8.25 22.37
N ASP A 31 -4.26 -7.15 22.57
CA ASP A 31 -4.80 -5.83 22.87
C ASP A 31 -4.77 -4.87 21.66
N ASP A 32 -4.43 -5.37 20.46
CA ASP A 32 -4.37 -4.54 19.25
C ASP A 32 -5.77 -4.09 18.81
N GLN A 33 -5.91 -2.79 18.53
CA GLN A 33 -7.10 -2.23 17.89
C GLN A 33 -6.85 -2.15 16.38
N LEU A 34 -7.25 -3.20 15.65
CA LEU A 34 -7.11 -3.22 14.19
C LEU A 34 -8.18 -2.35 13.51
N ILE A 35 -7.74 -1.42 12.68
CA ILE A 35 -8.59 -0.51 11.91
C ILE A 35 -8.34 -0.73 10.42
N TYR A 36 -9.42 -1.00 9.70
CA TYR A 36 -9.39 -1.28 8.27
C TYR A 36 -9.94 -0.07 7.50
N HIS A 37 -9.08 0.51 6.67
CA HIS A 37 -9.41 1.56 5.69
C HIS A 37 -9.37 0.96 4.27
N GLU A 38 -9.71 1.74 3.23
CA GLU A 38 -9.83 1.24 1.86
C GLU A 38 -8.56 0.54 1.36
N ASN A 39 -7.39 1.13 1.66
CA ASN A 39 -6.10 0.69 1.12
C ASN A 39 -4.98 0.55 2.15
N TYR A 40 -5.31 0.65 3.44
CA TYR A 40 -4.36 0.31 4.49
C TYR A 40 -5.10 -0.21 5.72
N THR A 41 -4.41 -1.04 6.48
CA THR A 41 -4.84 -1.47 7.81
C THR A 41 -3.84 -0.93 8.82
N LEU A 42 -4.29 -0.54 10.01
CA LEU A 42 -3.39 -0.16 11.10
C LEU A 42 -3.76 -0.86 12.40
N SER A 43 -2.77 -1.04 13.26
CA SER A 43 -2.98 -1.36 14.69
C SER A 43 -2.82 -0.08 15.49
N TYR A 44 -3.89 0.40 16.13
CA TYR A 44 -3.88 1.63 16.91
C TYR A 44 -3.47 1.39 18.36
N ASN A 45 -2.56 2.23 18.85
CA ASN A 45 -2.07 2.17 20.22
C ASN A 45 -2.52 3.38 21.04
N GLU A 46 -3.44 3.16 21.97
CA GLU A 46 -3.96 4.22 22.86
C GLU A 46 -2.90 4.77 23.82
N GLU A 47 -1.90 3.98 24.24
CA GLU A 47 -0.84 4.48 25.12
C GLU A 47 0.01 5.57 24.44
N PHE A 48 0.11 5.51 23.11
CA PHE A 48 0.96 6.40 22.32
C PHE A 48 0.18 7.34 21.39
N GLU A 49 -1.15 7.18 21.33
CA GLU A 49 -2.10 7.95 20.54
C GLU A 49 -1.77 7.96 19.03
N GLN A 50 -1.19 6.87 18.54
CA GLN A 50 -0.78 6.66 17.15
C GLN A 50 -0.75 5.16 16.82
N ALA A 51 -0.58 4.80 15.54
CA ALA A 51 -0.45 3.40 15.16
C ALA A 51 0.88 2.78 15.58
N ASP A 52 0.86 1.51 16.03
CA ASP A 52 2.07 0.67 16.17
C ASP A 52 2.63 0.29 14.79
N TRP A 53 1.73 0.01 13.85
CA TRP A 53 2.05 -0.29 12.47
C TRP A 53 0.89 0.11 11.55
N VAL A 54 1.23 0.42 10.31
CA VAL A 54 0.32 0.58 9.18
C VAL A 54 0.81 -0.33 8.06
N ALA A 55 -0.07 -1.19 7.55
CA ALA A 55 0.22 -2.18 6.52
C ALA A 55 -0.66 -1.96 5.28
N TYR A 56 -0.07 -2.05 4.09
CA TYR A 56 -0.76 -1.89 2.82
C TYR A 56 -0.03 -2.59 1.68
N GLU A 57 -0.78 -3.01 0.67
CA GLU A 57 -0.21 -3.37 -0.63
C GLU A 57 -0.05 -2.09 -1.47
N LEU A 58 1.05 -1.99 -2.21
CA LEU A 58 1.27 -0.95 -3.19
C LEU A 58 1.59 -1.59 -4.55
N THR A 59 0.71 -1.40 -5.50
CA THR A 59 0.83 -1.90 -6.87
C THR A 59 1.42 -0.84 -7.81
N ARG A 60 1.99 -1.30 -8.92
CA ARG A 60 2.44 -0.48 -10.05
C ARG A 60 1.33 0.46 -10.54
N GLN A 61 0.09 -0.02 -10.61
CA GLN A 61 -1.04 0.75 -11.11
C GLN A 61 -1.42 1.88 -10.14
N GLU A 62 -1.35 1.63 -8.84
CA GLU A 62 -1.63 2.61 -7.80
C GLU A 62 -0.61 3.76 -7.80
N VAL A 63 0.68 3.44 -7.99
CA VAL A 63 1.76 4.44 -8.12
C VAL A 63 1.53 5.39 -9.30
N LEU A 64 0.89 4.91 -10.38
CA LEU A 64 0.57 5.71 -11.56
C LEU A 64 -0.67 6.60 -11.39
N GLY A 65 -1.33 6.54 -10.24
CA GLY A 65 -2.46 7.39 -9.91
C GLY A 65 -2.15 8.89 -10.00
N SER A 66 -3.18 9.67 -10.30
CA SER A 66 -3.06 11.13 -10.52
C SER A 66 -3.90 11.98 -9.56
N GLU A 67 -4.51 11.38 -8.54
CA GLU A 67 -5.30 12.09 -7.54
C GLU A 67 -4.47 13.16 -6.84
N LYS A 68 -5.12 14.29 -6.56
CA LYS A 68 -4.47 15.41 -5.88
C LYS A 68 -4.45 15.16 -4.39
N ARG A 69 -3.39 15.66 -3.75
CA ARG A 69 -3.27 15.64 -2.30
C ARG A 69 -4.48 16.34 -1.67
N ALA A 70 -5.19 15.66 -0.76
CA ALA A 70 -6.43 16.18 -0.16
C ALA A 70 -6.18 17.22 0.96
N ASP A 71 -5.11 17.04 1.75
CA ASP A 71 -4.74 17.93 2.87
C ASP A 71 -5.85 18.12 3.94
N ASN A 72 -6.78 17.17 4.03
CA ASN A 72 -7.95 17.20 4.90
C ASN A 72 -7.75 16.42 6.22
N PHE A 73 -6.70 16.78 6.96
CA PHE A 73 -6.36 16.18 8.24
C PHE A 73 -7.54 16.20 9.24
N ARG A 74 -7.88 15.04 9.80
CA ARG A 74 -9.00 14.89 10.74
C ARG A 74 -8.83 13.66 11.62
N SER A 75 -9.55 13.63 12.75
CA SER A 75 -9.64 12.41 13.57
C SER A 75 -10.23 11.26 12.76
N ASP A 76 -9.76 10.06 13.07
CA ASP A 76 -10.25 8.83 12.46
C ASP A 76 -11.58 8.43 13.10
N PRO A 77 -12.69 8.34 12.32
CA PRO A 77 -13.99 7.98 12.86
C PRO A 77 -14.09 6.52 13.34
N LEU A 78 -13.13 5.66 12.96
CA LEU A 78 -13.10 4.26 13.37
C LEU A 78 -12.38 4.05 14.71
N ILE A 79 -11.61 5.04 15.18
CA ILE A 79 -11.04 5.00 16.52
C ILE A 79 -12.15 5.34 17.53
N THR A 80 -12.54 4.33 18.28
CA THR A 80 -13.65 4.46 19.25
C THR A 80 -13.23 5.07 20.58
N SER A 81 -11.92 5.10 20.83
CA SER A 81 -11.31 5.70 22.01
C SER A 81 -10.80 7.11 21.74
N HIS A 82 -9.96 7.62 22.65
CA HIS A 82 -9.28 8.88 22.45
C HIS A 82 -8.25 8.75 21.31
N SER A 83 -8.13 9.81 20.52
CA SER A 83 -7.13 9.89 19.45
C SER A 83 -6.48 11.27 19.39
N ALA A 84 -5.30 11.32 18.77
CA ALA A 84 -4.62 12.56 18.45
C ALA A 84 -5.56 13.53 17.68
N SER A 85 -5.38 14.82 17.97
CA SER A 85 -6.11 15.93 17.35
C SER A 85 -5.15 16.90 16.65
N LEU A 86 -5.69 17.77 15.80
CA LEU A 86 -4.90 18.83 15.16
C LEU A 86 -4.27 19.79 16.17
N ASN A 87 -4.87 19.95 17.35
CA ASN A 87 -4.34 20.84 18.38
C ASN A 87 -3.08 20.27 19.04
N ASP A 88 -2.91 18.95 19.07
CA ASP A 88 -1.73 18.33 19.69
C ASP A 88 -0.46 18.62 18.90
N TYR A 89 -0.58 18.68 17.58
CA TYR A 89 0.51 19.01 16.67
C TYR A 89 0.79 20.51 16.59
N ARG A 90 -0.20 21.37 16.88
CA ARG A 90 -0.08 22.82 16.69
C ARG A 90 0.99 23.40 17.64
N GLY A 91 2.05 23.95 17.06
CA GLY A 91 3.14 24.57 17.82
C GLY A 91 4.07 23.58 18.53
N SER A 92 3.91 22.27 18.28
CA SER A 92 4.73 21.21 18.88
C SER A 92 6.18 21.17 18.36
N GLY A 93 6.42 21.72 17.16
CA GLY A 93 7.69 21.60 16.43
C GLY A 93 7.76 20.37 15.51
N TYR A 94 6.79 19.45 15.59
CA TYR A 94 6.74 18.24 14.77
C TYR A 94 5.75 18.37 13.61
N ASP A 95 6.06 17.69 12.51
CA ASP A 95 5.13 17.48 11.41
C ASP A 95 4.11 16.39 11.76
N ARG A 96 2.94 16.47 11.11
CA ARG A 96 2.00 15.35 10.98
C ARG A 96 2.55 14.41 9.89
N GLY A 97 3.51 13.59 10.26
CA GLY A 97 4.19 12.66 9.37
C GLY A 97 3.27 11.49 9.02
N HIS A 98 3.09 11.22 7.73
CA HIS A 98 2.28 10.07 7.31
C HIS A 98 3.05 8.78 7.55
N LEU A 99 2.34 7.73 7.97
CA LEU A 99 2.86 6.36 7.97
C LEU A 99 2.60 5.72 6.59
N ALA A 100 1.32 5.53 6.22
CA ALA A 100 0.91 5.30 4.83
C ALA A 100 0.90 6.64 4.05
N PRO A 101 1.80 6.86 3.08
CA PRO A 101 1.97 8.16 2.44
C PRO A 101 0.80 8.51 1.52
N ALA A 102 0.33 9.76 1.55
CA ALA A 102 -0.69 10.24 0.61
C ALA A 102 -0.26 10.10 -0.87
N ALA A 103 1.05 10.10 -1.15
CA ALA A 103 1.57 9.92 -2.50
C ALA A 103 1.41 8.49 -3.04
N ASP A 104 1.16 7.52 -2.16
CA ASP A 104 0.92 6.12 -2.50
C ASP A 104 -0.59 5.91 -2.78
N MET A 105 -1.45 6.81 -2.27
CA MET A 105 -2.91 6.75 -2.40
C MET A 105 -3.49 7.51 -3.60
N LYS A 106 -2.68 7.76 -4.65
CA LYS A 106 -3.07 8.64 -5.76
C LYS A 106 -4.09 8.03 -6.75
N PHE A 107 -4.48 6.79 -6.57
CA PHE A 107 -5.40 6.09 -7.45
C PHE A 107 -6.86 6.20 -7.01
N SER A 108 -7.13 6.55 -5.75
CA SER A 108 -8.48 6.71 -5.21
C SER A 108 -8.61 8.02 -4.42
N PRO A 109 -9.61 8.87 -4.70
CA PRO A 109 -9.90 10.05 -3.88
C PRO A 109 -10.32 9.67 -2.45
N HIS A 110 -10.88 8.48 -2.26
CA HIS A 110 -11.27 8.00 -0.94
C HIS A 110 -10.04 7.57 -0.14
N ALA A 111 -9.22 6.64 -0.63
CA ALA A 111 -7.92 6.29 -0.04
C ALA A 111 -7.02 7.52 0.21
N MET A 112 -6.97 8.46 -0.74
CA MET A 112 -6.25 9.73 -0.57
C MET A 112 -6.76 10.48 0.66
N SER A 113 -8.07 10.65 0.79
CA SER A 113 -8.69 11.31 1.94
C SER A 113 -8.47 10.55 3.24
N GLU A 114 -8.52 9.22 3.24
CA GLU A 114 -8.28 8.39 4.42
C GLU A 114 -6.83 8.44 4.89
N SER A 115 -5.86 8.63 3.99
CA SER A 115 -4.45 8.82 4.38
C SER A 115 -4.22 10.04 5.29
N PHE A 116 -5.17 10.97 5.37
CA PHE A 116 -5.13 12.15 6.24
C PHE A 116 -5.79 11.94 7.62
N TYR A 117 -6.23 10.73 7.96
CA TYR A 117 -6.65 10.43 9.32
C TYR A 117 -5.46 10.56 10.29
N LEU A 118 -5.72 11.11 11.48
CA LEU A 118 -4.68 11.31 12.51
C LEU A 118 -4.19 9.99 13.12
N SER A 119 -4.93 8.90 12.97
CA SER A 119 -4.48 7.53 13.28
C SER A 119 -3.31 7.08 12.39
N ASN A 120 -3.23 7.60 11.17
CA ASN A 120 -2.12 7.41 10.21
C ASN A 120 -1.01 8.48 10.36
N MET A 121 -1.06 9.31 11.40
CA MET A 121 -0.05 10.33 11.66
C MET A 121 0.83 9.95 12.85
N SER A 122 2.10 10.32 12.74
CA SER A 122 3.04 10.27 13.86
C SER A 122 3.88 11.55 13.93
N PRO A 123 4.29 12.02 15.14
CA PRO A 123 5.14 13.21 15.30
C PRO A 123 6.54 13.03 14.73
N GLN A 124 6.71 13.44 13.48
CA GLN A 124 8.00 13.37 12.79
C GLN A 124 8.74 14.70 12.83
N ASP A 125 10.04 14.66 13.09
CA ASP A 125 10.91 15.83 12.97
C ASP A 125 10.83 16.35 11.52
N PRO A 126 10.66 17.66 11.29
CA PRO A 126 10.50 18.20 9.94
C PRO A 126 11.66 17.88 8.99
N SER A 127 12.90 17.78 9.51
CA SER A 127 14.07 17.43 8.70
C SER A 127 14.17 15.94 8.39
N PHE A 128 13.57 15.09 9.22
CA PHE A 128 13.38 13.67 8.96
C PHE A 128 12.30 13.43 7.91
N ASN A 129 11.07 13.90 8.19
CA ASN A 129 9.87 13.72 7.35
C ASN A 129 10.12 14.20 5.91
N ARG A 130 10.57 15.46 5.78
CA ARG A 130 10.75 16.11 4.47
C ARG A 130 12.08 15.72 3.81
N GLY A 131 12.95 15.03 4.55
CA GLY A 131 14.29 14.64 4.15
C GLY A 131 14.37 13.15 3.81
N ILE A 132 14.98 12.37 4.69
CA ILE A 132 15.30 10.95 4.42
C ILE A 132 14.05 10.07 4.33
N TRP A 133 13.01 10.36 5.12
CA TRP A 133 11.75 9.59 5.09
C TRP A 133 11.08 9.70 3.73
N LYS A 134 10.88 10.92 3.23
CA LYS A 134 10.40 11.18 1.86
C LYS A 134 11.24 10.50 0.77
N LYS A 135 12.56 10.40 0.93
CA LYS A 135 13.44 9.68 -0.03
C LYS A 135 13.17 8.18 0.00
N LEU A 136 13.02 7.60 1.18
CA LEU A 136 12.66 6.18 1.34
C LEU A 136 11.28 5.90 0.74
N GLU A 137 10.26 6.73 1.01
CA GLU A 137 8.94 6.60 0.38
C GLU A 137 9.00 6.65 -1.15
N ALA A 138 9.91 7.45 -1.73
CA ALA A 138 10.11 7.49 -3.16
C ALA A 138 10.72 6.20 -3.73
N LEU A 139 11.67 5.59 -3.01
CA LEU A 139 12.24 4.28 -3.37
C LEU A 139 11.18 3.18 -3.29
N VAL A 140 10.35 3.17 -2.25
CA VAL A 140 9.26 2.19 -2.09
C VAL A 140 8.30 2.24 -3.28
N ARG A 141 7.86 3.44 -3.70
CA ARG A 141 7.03 3.59 -4.92
C ARG A 141 7.74 3.13 -6.18
N GLN A 142 9.05 3.33 -6.29
CA GLN A 142 9.83 2.84 -7.42
C GLN A 142 9.84 1.31 -7.44
N TRP A 143 10.08 0.66 -6.30
CA TRP A 143 10.06 -0.79 -6.21
C TRP A 143 8.67 -1.38 -6.49
N ALA A 144 7.60 -0.75 -6.04
CA ALA A 144 6.23 -1.14 -6.41
C ALA A 144 6.01 -1.06 -7.94
N TYR A 145 6.54 -0.02 -8.57
CA TYR A 145 6.48 0.14 -10.01
C TYR A 145 7.30 -0.94 -10.74
N GLU A 146 8.51 -1.23 -10.29
CA GLU A 146 9.40 -2.22 -10.91
C GLU A 146 8.86 -3.65 -10.74
N ASN A 147 8.43 -4.04 -9.54
CA ASN A 147 8.09 -5.42 -9.17
C ASN A 147 6.59 -5.77 -9.23
N LYS A 148 5.77 -4.95 -9.91
CA LYS A 148 4.30 -5.07 -10.07
C LYS A 148 3.49 -4.79 -8.80
N SER A 149 3.83 -5.39 -7.66
CA SER A 149 3.30 -5.00 -6.35
C SER A 149 4.29 -5.35 -5.24
N ILE A 150 4.15 -4.66 -4.11
CA ILE A 150 4.89 -4.91 -2.88
C ILE A 150 3.95 -4.76 -1.68
N TYR A 151 4.19 -5.52 -0.62
CA TYR A 151 3.59 -5.30 0.68
C TYR A 151 4.49 -4.39 1.50
N VAL A 152 3.89 -3.41 2.17
CA VAL A 152 4.60 -2.41 2.98
C VAL A 152 4.00 -2.39 4.37
N VAL A 153 4.84 -2.63 5.37
CA VAL A 153 4.51 -2.35 6.78
C VAL A 153 5.39 -1.22 7.27
N THR A 154 4.82 -0.26 7.99
CA THR A 154 5.55 0.91 8.44
C THR A 154 5.00 1.46 9.75
N GLY A 155 5.87 2.00 10.58
CA GLY A 155 5.45 2.51 11.87
C GLY A 155 6.57 3.16 12.67
N PRO A 156 6.23 3.72 13.83
CA PRO A 156 7.19 4.14 14.84
C PRO A 156 7.73 2.97 15.66
N VAL A 157 8.96 3.07 16.18
CA VAL A 157 9.43 2.13 17.21
C VAL A 157 8.93 2.59 18.58
N LEU A 158 7.99 1.84 19.17
CA LEU A 158 7.28 2.14 20.42
C LEU A 158 7.55 1.11 21.52
N ASN A 159 8.83 0.92 21.88
CA ASN A 159 9.30 -0.15 22.77
C ASN A 159 9.60 0.30 24.21
N LYS A 160 9.26 1.54 24.57
CA LYS A 160 9.43 2.11 25.93
C LYS A 160 8.28 3.05 26.28
N LYS A 161 8.19 3.49 27.53
CA LYS A 161 7.08 4.34 28.01
C LYS A 161 7.42 5.83 28.14
N ASP A 162 8.70 6.15 28.24
CA ASP A 162 9.25 7.46 28.57
C ASP A 162 9.56 8.32 27.34
N TYR A 163 8.71 8.26 26.32
CA TYR A 163 8.81 9.17 25.17
C TYR A 163 8.48 10.61 25.57
N ILE A 164 9.07 11.57 24.84
CA ILE A 164 8.57 12.94 24.79
C ILE A 164 7.12 12.88 24.26
N ARG A 165 6.24 13.71 24.81
CA ARG A 165 4.81 13.75 24.43
C ARG A 165 4.40 15.16 24.04
N ILE A 166 3.52 15.28 23.06
CA ILE A 166 3.00 16.55 22.56
C ILE A 166 1.49 16.65 22.76
N GLY A 167 1.01 17.87 22.94
CA GLY A 167 -0.43 18.16 23.01
C GLY A 167 -1.12 17.74 24.31
N ALA A 168 -2.43 17.95 24.35
CA ALA A 168 -3.27 17.61 25.47
C ALA A 168 -3.58 16.10 25.53
N ASN A 169 -3.59 15.43 24.37
CA ASN A 169 -3.73 13.98 24.29
C ASN A 169 -2.40 13.25 24.55
N ALA A 170 -1.30 13.97 24.76
CA ALA A 170 0.00 13.39 25.11
C ALA A 170 0.52 12.37 24.07
N VAL A 171 0.41 12.72 22.78
CA VAL A 171 0.87 11.91 21.64
C VAL A 171 2.37 11.70 21.76
N ALA A 172 2.82 10.44 21.76
CA ALA A 172 4.23 10.11 21.90
C ALA A 172 5.03 10.53 20.67
N VAL A 173 6.25 11.01 20.88
CA VAL A 173 7.22 11.35 19.84
C VAL A 173 8.24 10.21 19.74
N PRO A 174 8.17 9.36 18.70
CA PRO A 174 9.10 8.26 18.51
C PRO A 174 10.52 8.74 18.23
N GLU A 175 11.50 8.01 18.73
CA GLU A 175 12.93 8.26 18.45
C GLU A 175 13.37 7.64 17.11
N TYR A 176 12.65 6.61 16.66
CA TYR A 176 12.93 5.86 15.43
C TYR A 176 11.63 5.51 14.70
N TYR A 177 11.75 5.36 13.39
CA TYR A 177 10.70 4.83 12.51
C TYR A 177 11.24 3.67 11.70
N TYR A 178 10.37 2.75 11.35
CA TYR A 178 10.69 1.61 10.53
C TYR A 178 9.80 1.48 9.31
N LYS A 179 10.33 0.77 8.31
CA LYS A 179 9.56 0.28 7.16
C LYS A 179 10.08 -1.10 6.77
N VAL A 180 9.18 -2.04 6.56
CA VAL A 180 9.46 -3.38 6.07
C VAL A 180 8.73 -3.55 4.75
N ILE A 181 9.42 -4.09 3.75
CA ILE A 181 8.88 -4.29 2.41
C ILE A 181 9.06 -5.76 2.04
N LEU A 182 8.01 -6.36 1.49
CA LEU A 182 8.00 -7.71 0.93
C LEU A 182 7.55 -7.64 -0.53
N ASP A 183 8.29 -8.32 -1.39
CA ASP A 183 7.97 -8.56 -2.80
C ASP A 183 7.78 -10.06 -2.98
N MET A 184 6.60 -10.47 -3.44
CA MET A 184 6.19 -11.87 -3.63
C MET A 184 6.26 -12.32 -5.10
N GLU A 185 6.80 -11.49 -6.00
CA GLU A 185 6.88 -11.84 -7.42
C GLU A 185 8.01 -12.86 -7.71
N GLU A 186 7.66 -13.93 -8.42
CA GLU A 186 8.60 -14.99 -8.81
C GLU A 186 9.30 -14.69 -10.16
N PRO A 187 10.53 -15.19 -10.40
CA PRO A 187 11.44 -15.88 -9.48
C PRO A 187 12.28 -14.85 -8.72
N GLY A 188 11.89 -14.46 -7.51
CA GLY A 188 12.54 -13.32 -6.86
C GLY A 188 11.92 -12.81 -5.57
N ILE A 189 11.24 -13.68 -4.81
CA ILE A 189 10.67 -13.31 -3.51
C ILE A 189 11.78 -12.76 -2.61
N LYS A 190 11.54 -11.58 -2.03
CA LYS A 190 12.55 -10.85 -1.26
C LYS A 190 11.88 -9.88 -0.29
N CYS A 191 12.55 -9.61 0.82
CA CYS A 191 12.16 -8.58 1.76
C CYS A 191 13.33 -7.69 2.19
N ILE A 192 13.02 -6.54 2.77
CA ILE A 192 14.01 -5.62 3.34
C ILE A 192 13.39 -4.77 4.45
N GLY A 193 14.13 -4.61 5.54
CA GLY A 193 13.78 -3.75 6.67
C GLY A 193 14.58 -2.45 6.68
N PHE A 194 14.02 -1.42 7.33
CA PHE A 194 14.66 -0.14 7.57
C PHE A 194 14.36 0.35 8.99
N ILE A 195 15.35 0.90 9.68
CA ILE A 195 15.18 1.65 10.93
C ILE A 195 15.94 2.97 10.83
N LEU A 196 15.22 4.08 10.95
CA LEU A 196 15.78 5.41 10.82
C LEU A 196 15.49 6.25 12.07
N PRO A 197 16.47 7.01 12.58
CA PRO A 197 16.23 7.92 13.69
C PRO A 197 15.37 9.10 13.24
N ASN A 198 14.44 9.55 14.10
CA ASN A 198 13.55 10.70 13.89
C ASN A 198 14.31 12.04 13.97
N LYS A 199 15.27 12.23 13.07
CA LYS A 199 16.12 13.41 12.97
C LYS A 199 16.69 13.54 11.55
N LYS A 200 17.34 14.68 11.27
CA LYS A 200 18.07 14.87 10.02
C LYS A 200 19.06 13.74 9.77
N SER A 201 19.08 13.22 8.55
CA SER A 201 20.15 12.37 8.05
C SER A 201 20.64 12.86 6.69
N ASP A 202 21.97 12.87 6.54
CA ASP A 202 22.65 13.15 5.27
C ASP A 202 23.09 11.85 4.55
N PHE A 203 22.87 10.68 5.16
CA PHE A 203 23.13 9.37 4.57
C PHE A 203 22.00 8.92 3.63
N PRO A 204 22.27 8.04 2.64
CA PRO A 204 21.23 7.47 1.80
C PRO A 204 20.38 6.45 2.58
N PRO A 205 19.12 6.18 2.17
CA PRO A 205 18.27 5.17 2.80
C PRO A 205 18.93 3.78 2.91
N SER A 206 19.74 3.37 1.94
CA SER A 206 20.49 2.11 1.95
C SER A 206 21.44 1.97 3.14
N SER A 207 21.87 3.06 3.79
CA SER A 207 22.71 3.01 5.00
C SER A 207 21.93 2.55 6.24
N TYR A 208 20.59 2.53 6.16
CA TYR A 208 19.68 2.16 7.25
C TYR A 208 18.94 0.85 6.98
N ALA A 209 19.29 0.14 5.91
CA ALA A 209 18.68 -1.15 5.60
C ALA A 209 19.31 -2.30 6.41
N LEU A 210 18.45 -3.20 6.87
CA LEU A 210 18.70 -4.33 7.76
C LEU A 210 17.74 -5.48 7.42
N SER A 211 17.90 -6.62 8.08
CA SER A 211 17.01 -7.78 7.93
C SER A 211 15.65 -7.50 8.57
N VAL A 212 14.63 -8.29 8.23
CA VAL A 212 13.32 -8.14 8.84
C VAL A 212 13.39 -8.56 10.30
N ASP A 213 14.09 -9.66 10.64
CA ASP A 213 14.40 -10.10 12.01
C ASP A 213 14.94 -8.96 12.89
N ASP A 214 15.89 -8.16 12.37
CA ASP A 214 16.46 -7.05 13.13
C ASP A 214 15.41 -5.96 13.43
N VAL A 215 14.43 -5.78 12.54
CA VAL A 215 13.29 -4.88 12.77
C VAL A 215 12.35 -5.48 13.81
N GLU A 216 12.04 -6.78 13.73
CA GLU A 216 11.18 -7.48 14.70
C GLU A 216 11.76 -7.42 16.12
N ILE A 217 13.08 -7.60 16.26
CA ILE A 217 13.77 -7.47 17.55
C ILE A 217 13.57 -6.08 18.15
N MET A 218 13.56 -5.04 17.31
CA MET A 218 13.44 -3.65 17.75
C MET A 218 12.00 -3.23 18.07
N THR A 219 11.02 -3.78 17.36
CA THR A 219 9.61 -3.41 17.44
C THR A 219 8.78 -4.36 18.31
N GLY A 220 9.19 -5.62 18.43
CA GLY A 220 8.39 -6.71 19.00
C GLY A 220 7.18 -7.10 18.14
N ILE A 221 7.25 -6.85 16.83
CA ILE A 221 6.19 -7.12 15.85
C ILE A 221 6.69 -8.23 14.92
N ASP A 222 5.86 -9.23 14.70
CA ASP A 222 6.02 -10.29 13.68
C ASP A 222 5.34 -9.81 12.38
N PHE A 223 6.10 -9.64 11.29
CA PHE A 223 5.65 -8.87 10.12
C PHE A 223 4.92 -9.67 9.05
N PHE A 224 5.36 -10.90 8.73
CA PHE A 224 4.83 -11.67 7.59
C PHE A 224 4.32 -13.06 7.98
N PRO A 225 3.46 -13.17 9.02
CA PRO A 225 3.05 -14.46 9.61
C PRO A 225 2.18 -15.33 8.70
N ALA A 226 1.77 -14.84 7.53
CA ALA A 226 0.99 -15.61 6.56
C ALA A 226 1.87 -16.35 5.54
N LEU A 227 3.18 -16.08 5.51
CA LEU A 227 4.16 -16.86 4.78
C LEU A 227 4.27 -18.28 5.36
N GLU A 228 4.79 -19.23 4.57
CA GLU A 228 5.14 -20.54 5.12
C GLU A 228 6.37 -20.40 6.01
N ASP A 229 6.36 -21.00 7.21
CA ASP A 229 7.41 -20.83 8.23
C ASP A 229 8.84 -20.96 7.66
N ASP A 230 9.10 -21.95 6.80
CA ASP A 230 10.43 -22.15 6.20
C ASP A 230 10.83 -20.98 5.27
N LEU A 231 9.87 -20.40 4.54
CA LEU A 231 10.08 -19.27 3.64
C LEU A 231 10.26 -17.97 4.43
N GLU A 232 9.42 -17.76 5.45
CA GLU A 232 9.51 -16.62 6.38
C GLU A 232 10.90 -16.58 7.04
N ILE A 233 11.31 -17.68 7.69
CA ILE A 233 12.61 -17.81 8.36
C ILE A 233 13.78 -17.55 7.40
N GLU A 234 13.70 -18.03 6.15
CA GLU A 234 14.76 -17.80 5.18
C GLU A 234 14.85 -16.33 4.73
N LEU A 235 13.69 -15.72 4.43
CA LEU A 235 13.60 -14.36 3.91
C LEU A 235 13.98 -13.34 4.98
N GLU A 236 13.45 -13.48 6.18
CA GLU A 236 13.55 -12.46 7.23
C GLU A 236 14.93 -12.40 7.89
N ALA A 237 15.67 -13.52 7.88
CA ALA A 237 16.99 -13.65 8.49
C ALA A 237 18.12 -12.90 7.76
N ARG A 238 17.90 -12.44 6.53
CA ARG A 238 18.93 -11.78 5.72
C ARG A 238 18.36 -10.54 5.04
N PHE A 239 19.25 -9.58 4.79
CA PHE A 239 18.95 -8.52 3.83
C PHE A 239 20.01 -8.51 2.75
N ASP A 240 19.56 -8.50 1.49
CA ASP A 240 20.42 -8.32 0.34
C ASP A 240 20.01 -7.04 -0.38
N LYS A 241 20.88 -6.02 -0.28
CA LYS A 241 20.64 -4.72 -0.90
C LYS A 241 20.72 -4.77 -2.42
N ASP A 242 21.43 -5.75 -2.98
CA ASP A 242 21.64 -5.85 -4.42
C ASP A 242 20.38 -6.35 -5.15
N LEU A 243 19.42 -6.92 -4.41
CA LEU A 243 18.09 -7.28 -4.92
C LEU A 243 17.14 -6.08 -5.09
N TRP A 244 17.55 -4.90 -4.57
CA TRP A 244 16.74 -3.69 -4.55
C TRP A 244 17.44 -2.55 -5.29
N ASN A 245 16.72 -1.90 -6.20
CA ASN A 245 17.26 -0.77 -6.95
C ASN A 245 17.32 0.48 -6.06
N PHE A 246 18.49 0.83 -5.54
CA PHE A 246 18.73 2.04 -4.76
C PHE A 246 19.18 3.25 -5.59
N GLU A 247 19.32 3.10 -6.92
CA GLU A 247 19.75 4.20 -7.78
C GLU A 247 18.67 5.28 -7.86
N SER A 248 19.11 6.55 -7.94
CA SER A 248 18.20 7.68 -7.98
C SER A 248 17.36 7.66 -9.26
N TYR A 249 16.06 7.42 -9.15
CA TYR A 249 15.16 7.45 -10.30
C TYR A 249 13.97 8.40 -10.11
N GLN A 250 13.59 9.02 -11.23
CA GLN A 250 12.38 9.82 -11.36
C GLN A 250 11.31 8.90 -11.94
N LEU A 251 10.26 8.58 -11.16
CA LEU A 251 9.06 7.92 -11.72
C LEU A 251 8.65 8.65 -13.00
N PRO A 252 8.30 7.93 -14.08
CA PRO A 252 7.79 8.57 -15.30
C PRO A 252 6.68 9.53 -14.90
N LYS A 253 6.78 10.81 -15.26
CA LYS A 253 5.68 11.76 -15.04
C LYS A 253 4.46 11.15 -15.71
N GLY A 254 3.43 10.84 -14.92
CA GLY A 254 2.18 10.31 -15.43
C GLY A 254 1.70 11.19 -16.57
N LYS A 255 1.81 10.70 -17.81
CA LYS A 255 0.81 11.05 -18.79
C LYS A 255 -0.45 10.39 -18.24
N ALA A 256 -1.48 11.21 -17.97
CA ALA A 256 -2.82 10.70 -17.70
C ALA A 256 -3.02 9.50 -18.63
N ALA A 257 -3.36 8.34 -18.06
CA ALA A 257 -3.57 7.14 -18.82
C ALA A 257 -4.62 7.46 -19.91
N SER A 258 -4.15 7.77 -21.11
CA SER A 258 -4.89 7.47 -22.32
C SER A 258 -4.93 5.96 -22.32
N THR A 259 -6.03 5.42 -21.82
CA THR A 259 -6.37 4.01 -21.91
C THR A 259 -6.45 3.63 -23.38
N GLU A 260 -5.30 3.30 -23.96
CA GLU A 260 -5.16 2.36 -25.05
C GLU A 260 -4.53 1.08 -24.47
N GLN A 261 -5.25 0.45 -23.54
CA GLN A 261 -5.30 -1.00 -23.55
C GLN A 261 -6.38 -1.35 -24.57
N THR A 262 -5.95 -1.76 -25.76
CA THR A 262 -6.76 -2.59 -26.64
C THR A 262 -7.15 -3.84 -25.85
N MET A 263 -8.34 -3.82 -25.25
CA MET A 263 -9.01 -5.04 -24.82
C MET A 263 -9.32 -5.81 -26.10
N GLU A 264 -8.50 -6.81 -26.42
CA GLU A 264 -8.84 -7.76 -27.47
C GLU A 264 -10.21 -8.38 -27.10
N GLY A 265 -11.26 -7.92 -27.78
CA GLY A 265 -12.62 -8.45 -27.67
C GLY A 265 -13.69 -7.49 -27.17
N VAL A 266 -13.38 -6.27 -26.73
CA VAL A 266 -14.41 -5.33 -26.21
C VAL A 266 -14.31 -3.96 -26.88
N GLU A 267 -15.02 -3.79 -28.00
CA GLU A 267 -14.93 -2.59 -28.85
C GLU A 267 -16.11 -1.61 -28.67
N TYR A 268 -17.20 -2.00 -28.02
CA TYR A 268 -18.45 -1.25 -28.09
C TYR A 268 -19.03 -0.90 -26.73
N TRP A 269 -19.79 0.20 -26.67
CA TRP A 269 -20.51 0.65 -25.48
C TRP A 269 -22.01 0.51 -25.71
N ILE A 270 -22.70 -0.22 -24.85
CA ILE A 270 -24.16 -0.38 -24.92
C ILE A 270 -24.85 0.51 -23.87
N ASN A 271 -25.86 1.27 -24.30
CA ASN A 271 -26.75 1.95 -23.39
C ASN A 271 -27.82 0.96 -22.91
N SER A 272 -27.73 0.52 -21.67
CA SER A 272 -28.62 -0.50 -21.10
C SER A 272 -30.08 -0.03 -20.98
N SER A 273 -30.34 1.28 -21.09
CA SER A 273 -31.70 1.82 -21.01
C SER A 273 -32.48 1.68 -22.32
N ASN A 274 -31.80 1.53 -23.45
CA ASN A 274 -32.44 1.40 -24.77
C ASN A 274 -31.77 0.37 -25.70
N GLY A 275 -30.80 -0.39 -25.21
CA GLY A 275 -30.08 -1.44 -25.95
C GLY A 275 -29.22 -0.95 -27.11
N THR A 276 -28.99 0.37 -27.24
CA THR A 276 -28.24 0.90 -28.40
C THR A 276 -26.74 0.75 -28.20
N ARG A 277 -26.06 0.14 -29.18
CA ARG A 277 -24.61 -0.06 -29.24
C ARG A 277 -23.93 1.11 -29.96
N HIS A 278 -22.81 1.56 -29.42
CA HIS A 278 -21.99 2.65 -29.92
C HIS A 278 -20.54 2.20 -30.08
N ASN A 279 -19.87 2.53 -31.19
CA ASN A 279 -18.41 2.37 -31.33
C ASN A 279 -17.64 3.52 -30.69
N PRO A 280 -16.30 3.40 -30.52
CA PRO A 280 -15.48 4.40 -29.83
C PRO A 280 -15.50 5.80 -30.46
N GLY A 281 -15.86 5.91 -31.74
CA GLY A 281 -16.01 7.19 -32.44
C GLY A 281 -17.34 7.91 -32.17
N CYS A 282 -18.27 7.29 -31.44
CA CYS A 282 -19.59 7.86 -31.18
C CYS A 282 -19.58 8.76 -29.95
N ARG A 283 -20.24 9.93 -30.05
CA ARG A 283 -20.40 10.85 -28.90
C ARG A 283 -21.07 10.24 -27.65
N TYR A 284 -21.78 9.13 -27.83
CA TYR A 284 -22.48 8.42 -26.75
C TYR A 284 -21.72 7.23 -26.19
N TYR A 285 -20.55 6.90 -26.74
CA TYR A 285 -19.66 5.86 -26.21
C TYR A 285 -19.14 6.25 -24.82
N GLY A 286 -19.33 5.40 -23.81
CA GLY A 286 -18.90 5.64 -22.42
C GLY A 286 -19.66 6.74 -21.67
N ASN A 287 -20.61 7.42 -22.32
CA ASN A 287 -21.18 8.69 -21.83
C ASN A 287 -22.66 8.61 -21.43
N THR A 288 -23.29 7.44 -21.53
CA THR A 288 -24.69 7.26 -21.13
C THR A 288 -24.79 6.86 -19.66
N LYS A 289 -25.76 7.43 -18.95
CA LYS A 289 -25.95 7.25 -17.49
C LYS A 289 -26.01 5.78 -17.05
N ASN A 290 -26.54 4.90 -17.89
CA ASN A 290 -26.57 3.45 -17.67
C ASN A 290 -25.98 2.77 -18.91
N GLY A 291 -24.77 2.26 -18.84
CA GLY A 291 -24.16 1.50 -19.93
C GLY A 291 -22.97 0.66 -19.49
N TYR A 292 -22.55 -0.26 -20.35
CA TYR A 292 -21.40 -1.13 -20.14
C TYR A 292 -20.68 -1.42 -21.46
N PHE A 293 -19.43 -1.90 -21.36
CA PHE A 293 -18.63 -2.30 -22.51
C PHE A 293 -18.99 -3.74 -22.93
N THR A 294 -19.09 -3.97 -24.24
CA THR A 294 -19.47 -5.25 -24.82
C THR A 294 -18.78 -5.50 -26.18
N ASP A 295 -18.92 -6.72 -26.70
CA ASP A 295 -18.47 -7.09 -28.05
C ASP A 295 -19.50 -6.67 -29.12
N LYS A 296 -19.23 -6.93 -30.40
CA LYS A 296 -20.14 -6.51 -31.50
C LYS A 296 -21.49 -7.25 -31.51
N LYS A 297 -21.66 -8.30 -30.71
CA LYS A 297 -22.81 -9.22 -30.83
C LYS A 297 -24.02 -8.75 -30.03
N GLU A 298 -23.88 -7.72 -29.19
CA GLU A 298 -24.93 -7.27 -28.28
C GLU A 298 -25.48 -5.88 -28.66
N GLY A 299 -26.81 -5.71 -28.59
CA GLY A 299 -27.49 -4.44 -28.84
C GLY A 299 -27.71 -4.08 -30.31
N ASP A 300 -28.51 -3.03 -30.52
CA ASP A 300 -28.83 -2.51 -31.86
C ASP A 300 -27.83 -1.43 -32.27
N PRO A 301 -27.36 -1.41 -33.54
CA PRO A 301 -26.37 -0.43 -33.96
C PRO A 301 -26.94 0.98 -33.93
N CYS A 302 -26.20 1.91 -33.32
CA CYS A 302 -26.58 3.32 -33.30
C CYS A 302 -26.66 3.89 -34.72
N GLY A 303 -27.81 4.45 -35.11
CA GLY A 303 -28.03 5.02 -36.45
C GLY A 303 -27.11 6.18 -36.85
N LEU A 304 -26.30 6.71 -35.92
CA LEU A 304 -25.31 7.76 -36.20
C LEU A 304 -23.90 7.22 -36.44
N CYS A 305 -23.49 6.18 -35.71
CA CYS A 305 -22.12 5.65 -35.80
C CYS A 305 -22.05 4.25 -36.41
N GLY A 306 -23.19 3.58 -36.62
CA GLY A 306 -23.26 2.22 -37.18
C GLY A 306 -23.15 1.10 -36.15
N GLY A 307 -23.08 1.43 -34.85
CA GLY A 307 -22.91 0.46 -33.77
C GLY A 307 -21.53 -0.14 -33.78
#